data_AF-A0A1G6LS97-F1
#
_entry.id   AF-A0A1G6LS97-F1
#
_cell.length_a   1.000
_cell.length_b   1.000
_cell.length_c   1.000
_cell.angle_alpha   90.00
_cell.angle_beta   90.00
_cell.angle_gamma   90.00
#
_symmetry.space_group_name_H-M   'P 1'
#
loop_
_entity.id
_entity.type
_entity.pdbx_description
1 polymer ?
#
loop_
_entity_poly.entity_id
_entity_poly.type
_entity_poly.pdbx_seq_one_letter_code
_entity_poly.pdbx_strand_id
1 'polypeptide(L)'
;MKALFLSDIHYKGNEEFLVFLDTIYKQYDRIYIVGDLFEFYYGYEFLFCQHIKLISLLKKISEEKKVYLFEGNHEYRLEAIKKFLPKIEVVKKELIENIDSKLFYIEHGDCIDKKDKAYLMFRNILKNRFTLMLINLISPVFLLKLANIASKISKKNLKNKTLRRTDAALEEFAQNLIKKGFDFVLFAHTHNPVLKQINNGIYVNIGDFCENFTYVEFDKTIKIRRYQSENS
;
A
#
# COMPACT_ATOMS: atom_id res chain seq x y z
N MET A 1 18.40 -8.38 -9.72
CA MET A 1 17.14 -7.68 -10.05
C MET A 1 16.94 -6.54 -9.06
N LYS A 2 16.48 -5.37 -9.51
CA LYS A 2 16.14 -4.25 -8.64
C LYS A 2 14.64 -4.12 -8.43
N ALA A 3 14.18 -4.01 -7.19
CA ALA A 3 12.77 -3.86 -6.86
C ALA A 3 12.51 -2.59 -6.05
N LEU A 4 11.40 -1.92 -6.34
CA LEU A 4 10.91 -0.73 -5.63
C LEU A 4 9.60 -1.07 -4.92
N PHE A 5 9.51 -0.75 -3.64
CA PHE A 5 8.30 -0.92 -2.83
C PHE A 5 7.84 0.43 -2.28
N LEU A 6 6.56 0.71 -2.47
CA LEU A 6 5.86 1.95 -2.08
C LEU A 6 4.58 1.56 -1.35
N SER A 7 4.08 2.39 -0.44
CA SER A 7 2.79 2.18 0.23
C SER A 7 2.23 3.49 0.77
N ASP A 8 0.94 3.47 1.15
CA ASP A 8 0.30 4.53 1.95
C ASP A 8 0.50 5.93 1.32
N ILE A 9 0.31 6.00 0.01
CA ILE A 9 0.49 7.23 -0.79
C ILE A 9 -0.72 8.15 -0.61
N HIS A 10 -1.92 7.58 -0.45
CA HIS A 10 -3.18 8.31 -0.34
C HIS A 10 -3.32 9.42 -1.39
N TYR A 11 -3.08 9.07 -2.65
CA TYR A 11 -2.94 10.04 -3.72
C TYR A 11 -4.19 10.90 -3.89
N LYS A 12 -4.01 12.23 -3.80
CA LYS A 12 -5.07 13.26 -3.89
C LYS A 12 -4.82 14.26 -5.01
N GLY A 13 -3.99 13.91 -6.00
CA GLY A 13 -3.54 14.85 -7.03
C GLY A 13 -2.25 15.60 -6.67
N ASN A 14 -1.46 15.09 -5.72
CA ASN A 14 -0.16 15.64 -5.37
C ASN A 14 0.87 15.33 -6.47
N GLU A 15 1.38 16.37 -7.13
CA GLU A 15 2.35 16.23 -8.24
C GLU A 15 3.69 15.65 -7.78
N GLU A 16 4.08 15.88 -6.52
CA GLU A 16 5.37 15.44 -5.96
C GLU A 16 5.58 13.93 -6.11
N PHE A 17 4.56 13.12 -5.80
CA PHE A 17 4.63 11.67 -5.98
C PHE A 17 4.80 11.27 -7.45
N LEU A 18 4.14 11.98 -8.37
CA LEU A 18 4.26 11.70 -9.80
C LEU A 18 5.67 12.01 -10.32
N VAL A 19 6.22 13.16 -9.92
CA VAL A 19 7.58 13.58 -10.27
C VAL A 19 8.59 12.58 -9.71
N PHE A 20 8.47 12.24 -8.44
CA PHE A 20 9.30 11.21 -7.80
C PHE A 20 9.25 9.89 -8.57
N LEU A 21 8.05 9.36 -8.81
CA LEU A 21 7.90 8.06 -9.44
C LEU A 21 8.44 8.06 -10.87
N ASP A 22 8.12 9.07 -11.69
CA ASP A 22 8.61 9.18 -13.08
C ASP A 22 10.15 9.34 -13.14
N THR A 23 10.76 9.92 -12.10
CA THR A 23 12.22 10.09 -12.01
C THR A 23 12.93 8.76 -11.75
N ILE A 24 12.41 7.91 -10.85
CA ILE A 24 13.17 6.76 -10.36
C ILE A 24 12.75 5.42 -10.97
N TYR A 25 11.53 5.27 -11.47
CA TYR A 25 10.99 3.93 -11.82
C TYR A 25 11.85 3.15 -12.82
N LYS A 26 12.54 3.84 -13.74
CA LYS A 26 13.38 3.21 -14.75
C LYS A 26 14.56 2.44 -14.17
N GLN A 27 15.01 2.82 -12.97
CA GLN A 27 16.11 2.18 -12.26
C GLN A 27 15.74 0.80 -11.70
N TYR A 28 14.44 0.49 -11.62
CA TYR A 28 13.94 -0.74 -11.04
C TYR A 28 13.35 -1.66 -12.10
N ASP A 29 13.42 -2.97 -11.89
CA ASP A 29 12.86 -3.99 -12.76
C ASP A 29 11.40 -4.31 -12.39
N ARG A 30 11.08 -4.23 -11.10
CA ARG A 30 9.76 -4.50 -10.52
C ARG A 30 9.35 -3.41 -9.55
N ILE A 31 8.06 -3.11 -9.54
CA ILE A 31 7.46 -2.08 -8.68
C ILE A 31 6.29 -2.69 -7.92
N TYR A 32 6.26 -2.47 -6.62
CA TYR A 32 5.24 -2.97 -5.71
C TYR A 32 4.61 -1.77 -5.01
N ILE A 33 3.30 -1.59 -5.19
CA ILE A 33 2.52 -0.57 -4.49
C ILE A 33 1.66 -1.31 -3.45
N VAL A 34 2.14 -1.36 -2.22
CA VAL A 34 1.67 -2.23 -1.13
C VAL A 34 0.51 -1.60 -0.36
N GLY A 35 -0.58 -1.32 -1.07
CA GLY A 35 -1.84 -0.82 -0.51
C GLY A 35 -1.88 0.70 -0.37
N ASP A 36 -3.10 1.20 -0.15
CA ASP A 36 -3.39 2.60 0.18
C ASP A 36 -2.80 3.59 -0.85
N LEU A 37 -2.90 3.22 -2.14
CA LEU A 37 -2.56 4.10 -3.26
C LEU A 37 -3.54 5.27 -3.35
N PHE A 38 -4.83 5.00 -3.11
CA PHE A 38 -5.89 5.99 -3.20
C PHE A 38 -6.38 6.37 -1.81
N GLU A 39 -6.87 7.59 -1.65
CA GLU A 39 -7.62 7.96 -0.44
C GLU A 39 -8.90 7.13 -0.29
N PHE A 40 -9.51 6.73 -1.40
CA PHE A 40 -10.71 5.90 -1.40
C PHE A 40 -10.92 5.29 -2.79
N TYR A 41 -11.05 3.97 -2.85
CA TYR A 41 -11.35 3.25 -4.08
C TYR A 41 -12.31 2.09 -3.86
N TYR A 42 -13.55 2.24 -4.33
CA TYR A 42 -14.58 1.20 -4.26
C TYR A 42 -14.81 0.48 -5.60
N GLY A 43 -13.96 0.73 -6.60
CA GLY A 43 -14.07 0.13 -7.93
C GLY A 43 -15.15 0.76 -8.81
N TYR A 44 -15.21 2.09 -8.86
CA TYR A 44 -16.11 2.82 -9.76
C TYR A 44 -15.74 2.64 -11.24
N GLU A 45 -16.73 2.77 -12.12
CA GLU A 45 -16.59 2.51 -13.57
C GLU A 45 -15.89 3.62 -14.38
N PHE A 46 -15.52 4.72 -13.71
CA PHE A 46 -14.89 5.92 -14.29
C PHE A 46 -13.58 6.27 -13.56
N LEU A 47 -12.95 7.40 -13.89
CA LEU A 47 -11.81 7.94 -13.14
C LEU A 47 -12.13 9.34 -12.64
N PHE A 48 -11.83 9.64 -11.38
CA PHE A 48 -11.84 11.02 -10.91
C PHE A 48 -10.74 11.81 -11.61
N CYS A 49 -10.99 13.09 -11.94
CA CYS A 49 -10.02 13.95 -12.63
C CYS A 49 -8.65 13.97 -11.94
N GLN A 50 -8.63 14.00 -10.61
CA GLN A 50 -7.39 13.97 -9.82
C GLN A 50 -6.54 12.72 -10.09
N HIS A 51 -7.15 11.57 -10.40
CA HIS A 51 -6.45 10.30 -10.63
C HIS A 51 -5.93 10.14 -12.07
N ILE A 52 -6.36 10.96 -13.04
CA ILE A 52 -6.03 10.78 -14.46
C ILE A 52 -4.50 10.73 -14.68
N LYS A 53 -3.76 11.66 -14.07
CA LYS A 53 -2.30 11.74 -14.19
C LYS A 53 -1.61 10.50 -13.61
N LEU A 54 -2.00 10.08 -12.41
CA LEU A 54 -1.49 8.88 -11.77
C LEU A 54 -1.72 7.63 -12.62
N ILE A 55 -2.96 7.44 -13.09
CA ILE A 55 -3.30 6.28 -13.93
C ILE A 55 -2.52 6.29 -15.25
N SER A 56 -2.35 7.47 -15.85
CA SER A 56 -1.55 7.61 -17.08
C SER A 56 -0.10 7.23 -16.86
N LEU A 57 0.51 7.69 -15.75
CA LEU A 57 1.87 7.33 -15.38
C LEU A 57 2.02 5.83 -15.09
N LEU A 58 1.12 5.26 -14.28
CA LEU A 58 1.14 3.82 -13.98
C LEU A 58 0.93 2.96 -15.22
N LYS A 59 0.11 3.41 -16.18
CA LYS A 59 -0.08 2.73 -17.45
C LYS A 59 1.23 2.68 -18.24
N LYS A 60 1.88 3.83 -18.44
CA LYS A 60 3.21 3.93 -19.08
C LYS A 60 4.23 3.00 -18.40
N ILE A 61 4.32 3.06 -17.06
CA ILE A 61 5.24 2.22 -16.29
C ILE A 61 4.94 0.73 -16.51
N SER A 62 3.66 0.33 -16.49
CA SER A 62 3.25 -1.08 -16.66
C SER A 62 3.48 -1.63 -18.09
N GLU A 63 3.74 -0.76 -19.07
CA GLU A 63 4.15 -1.20 -20.40
C GLU A 63 5.63 -1.61 -20.45
N GLU A 64 6.45 -1.05 -19.57
CA GLU A 64 7.90 -1.27 -19.52
C GLU A 64 8.32 -2.21 -18.38
N LYS A 65 7.59 -2.20 -17.26
CA LYS A 65 7.97 -2.82 -15.98
C LYS A 65 6.84 -3.67 -15.43
N LYS A 66 7.17 -4.67 -14.61
CA LYS A 66 6.17 -5.41 -13.86
C LYS A 66 5.74 -4.62 -12.63
N VAL A 67 4.45 -4.33 -12.55
CA VAL A 67 3.86 -3.56 -11.44
C VAL A 67 2.85 -4.43 -10.71
N TYR A 68 3.01 -4.53 -9.39
CA TYR A 68 2.05 -5.15 -8.49
C TYR A 68 1.36 -4.07 -7.67
N LEU A 69 0.04 -4.13 -7.58
CA LEU A 69 -0.78 -3.21 -6.82
C LEU A 69 -1.60 -4.00 -5.80
N PHE A 70 -1.29 -3.79 -4.52
CA PHE A 70 -1.94 -4.49 -3.42
C PHE A 70 -3.19 -3.73 -2.97
N GLU A 71 -4.18 -4.48 -2.52
CA GLU A 71 -5.38 -3.92 -1.91
C GLU A 71 -5.07 -3.54 -0.45
N GLY A 72 -5.21 -2.26 -0.11
CA GLY A 72 -5.12 -1.77 1.26
C GLY A 72 -6.49 -1.69 1.93
N ASN A 73 -6.58 -0.85 2.97
CA ASN A 73 -7.85 -0.60 3.65
C ASN A 73 -8.66 0.56 3.06
N HIS A 74 -8.06 1.38 2.19
CA HIS A 74 -8.76 2.40 1.42
C HIS A 74 -9.30 1.85 0.08
N GLU A 75 -8.83 0.68 -0.35
CA GLU A 75 -9.30 -0.03 -1.53
C GLU A 75 -10.21 -1.22 -1.16
N TYR A 76 -11.42 -1.27 -1.73
CA TYR A 76 -12.43 -2.30 -1.42
C TYR A 76 -12.68 -3.28 -2.56
N ARG A 77 -12.55 -2.80 -3.80
CA ARG A 77 -12.72 -3.61 -5.02
C ARG A 77 -11.61 -3.24 -6.00
N LEU A 78 -10.37 -3.40 -5.57
CA LEU A 78 -9.22 -2.91 -6.32
C LEU A 78 -9.12 -3.52 -7.72
N GLU A 79 -9.52 -4.78 -7.90
CA GLU A 79 -9.51 -5.47 -9.20
C GLU A 79 -10.22 -4.70 -10.32
N ALA A 80 -11.21 -3.87 -10.01
CA ALA A 80 -11.88 -3.03 -11.02
C ALA A 80 -10.91 -2.07 -11.73
N ILE A 81 -9.75 -1.75 -11.12
CA ILE A 81 -8.73 -0.88 -11.70
C ILE A 81 -8.12 -1.46 -12.99
N LYS A 82 -8.18 -2.79 -13.19
CA LYS A 82 -7.66 -3.45 -14.40
C LYS A 82 -8.35 -2.99 -15.68
N LYS A 83 -9.57 -2.44 -15.59
CA LYS A 83 -10.22 -1.76 -16.72
C LYS A 83 -9.38 -0.60 -17.26
N PHE A 84 -8.66 0.10 -16.39
CA PHE A 84 -7.80 1.22 -16.72
C PHE A 84 -6.31 0.82 -16.83
N LEU A 85 -5.90 -0.19 -16.03
CA LEU A 85 -4.52 -0.65 -15.90
C LEU A 85 -4.43 -2.17 -16.14
N PRO A 86 -4.69 -2.66 -17.37
CA PRO A 86 -4.81 -4.09 -17.65
C PRO A 86 -3.51 -4.89 -17.48
N LYS A 87 -2.36 -4.23 -17.52
CA LYS A 87 -1.04 -4.84 -17.36
C LYS A 87 -0.54 -4.89 -15.91
N ILE A 88 -1.28 -4.32 -14.97
CA ILE A 88 -0.92 -4.35 -13.54
C ILE A 88 -1.48 -5.61 -12.89
N GLU A 89 -0.63 -6.26 -12.10
CA GLU A 89 -1.02 -7.40 -11.27
C GLU A 89 -1.64 -6.89 -9.98
N VAL A 90 -2.92 -7.17 -9.77
CA VAL A 90 -3.62 -6.80 -8.54
C VAL A 90 -3.47 -7.92 -7.52
N VAL A 91 -3.02 -7.58 -6.31
CA VAL A 91 -2.82 -8.51 -5.19
C VAL A 91 -3.81 -8.19 -4.09
N LYS A 92 -4.69 -9.13 -3.73
CA LYS A 92 -5.77 -8.87 -2.75
C LYS A 92 -5.33 -8.96 -1.29
N LYS A 93 -4.28 -9.70 -1.00
CA LYS A 93 -3.86 -9.97 0.37
C LYS A 93 -2.33 -10.05 0.44
N GLU A 94 -1.77 -11.24 0.20
CA GLU A 94 -0.34 -11.45 0.19
C GLU A 94 0.22 -11.81 -1.20
N LEU A 95 1.50 -11.51 -1.40
CA LEU A 95 2.32 -12.03 -2.48
C LEU A 95 3.56 -12.69 -1.87
N ILE A 96 3.78 -13.95 -2.25
CA ILE A 96 5.02 -14.67 -1.97
C ILE A 96 5.81 -14.73 -3.27
N GLU A 97 7.03 -14.22 -3.24
CA GLU A 97 7.84 -14.14 -4.46
C GLU A 97 9.31 -14.46 -4.18
N ASN A 98 9.95 -15.11 -5.15
CA ASN A 98 11.40 -15.30 -5.13
C ASN A 98 12.06 -14.21 -5.97
N ILE A 99 12.95 -13.45 -5.35
CA ILE A 99 13.70 -12.34 -5.94
C ILE A 99 15.18 -12.65 -5.69
N ASP A 100 15.94 -12.95 -6.75
CA ASP A 100 17.37 -13.31 -6.66
C ASP A 100 17.66 -14.41 -5.60
N SER A 101 16.88 -15.50 -5.63
CA SER A 101 16.96 -16.64 -4.68
C SER A 101 16.61 -16.31 -3.23
N LYS A 102 16.02 -15.14 -2.98
CA LYS A 102 15.52 -14.72 -1.67
C LYS A 102 14.00 -14.77 -1.63
N LEU A 103 13.43 -15.32 -0.57
CA LEU A 103 11.99 -15.49 -0.42
C LEU A 103 11.36 -14.28 0.29
N PHE A 104 10.48 -13.59 -0.42
CA PHE A 104 9.76 -12.40 0.06
C PHE A 104 8.33 -12.76 0.43
N TYR A 105 7.86 -12.26 1.57
CA TYR A 105 6.45 -12.14 1.92
C TYR A 105 6.07 -10.67 1.89
N ILE A 106 5.06 -10.30 1.10
CA ILE A 106 4.62 -8.92 0.95
C ILE A 106 3.10 -8.88 1.17
N GLU A 107 2.63 -8.01 2.06
CA GLU A 107 1.21 -7.78 2.34
C GLU A 107 1.05 -6.34 2.86
N HIS A 108 -0.13 -5.74 2.72
CA HIS A 108 -0.37 -4.40 3.28
C HIS A 108 -0.31 -4.39 4.82
N GLY A 109 -0.95 -5.36 5.47
CA GLY A 109 -0.81 -5.62 6.91
C GLY A 109 -1.96 -5.12 7.80
N ASP A 110 -2.94 -4.45 7.22
CA ASP A 110 -4.17 -3.98 7.89
C ASP A 110 -4.94 -5.08 8.65
N CYS A 111 -4.90 -6.31 8.14
CA CYS A 111 -5.62 -7.45 8.73
C CYS A 111 -4.82 -8.28 9.74
N ILE A 112 -3.54 -7.97 9.96
CA ILE A 112 -2.66 -8.80 10.79
C ILE A 112 -3.03 -8.68 12.27
N ASP A 113 -3.45 -7.49 12.70
CA ASP A 113 -3.81 -7.23 14.08
C ASP A 113 -5.21 -7.75 14.44
N LYS A 114 -5.28 -9.05 14.75
CA LYS A 114 -6.51 -9.78 15.11
C LYS A 114 -7.22 -9.27 16.37
N LYS A 115 -6.54 -8.46 17.20
CA LYS A 115 -7.10 -7.91 18.43
C LYS A 115 -7.93 -6.63 18.14
N ASP A 116 -7.77 -6.00 16.97
CA ASP A 116 -8.63 -4.89 16.56
C ASP A 116 -9.96 -5.37 15.95
N LYS A 117 -10.79 -6.00 16.79
CA LYS A 117 -12.06 -6.60 16.32
C LYS A 117 -12.99 -5.57 15.70
N ALA A 118 -13.03 -4.35 16.24
CA ALA A 118 -13.90 -3.29 15.75
C ALA A 118 -13.50 -2.87 14.33
N TYR A 119 -12.20 -2.65 14.11
CA TYR A 119 -11.66 -2.35 12.78
C TYR A 119 -11.95 -3.49 11.78
N LEU A 120 -11.63 -4.74 12.15
CA LEU A 120 -11.83 -5.89 11.27
C LEU A 120 -13.31 -6.10 10.91
N MET A 121 -14.22 -5.92 11.87
CA MET A 121 -15.66 -5.98 11.61
C MET A 121 -16.11 -4.88 10.64
N PHE A 122 -15.71 -3.63 10.89
CA PHE A 122 -16.05 -2.49 10.04
C PHE A 122 -15.54 -2.69 8.60
N ARG A 123 -14.27 -3.10 8.48
CA ARG A 123 -13.66 -3.43 7.18
C ARG A 123 -14.42 -4.52 6.46
N ASN A 124 -14.77 -5.61 7.14
CA ASN A 124 -15.52 -6.72 6.54
C ASN A 124 -16.92 -6.30 6.09
N ILE A 125 -17.58 -5.41 6.83
CA ILE A 125 -18.87 -4.83 6.42
C ILE A 125 -18.68 -4.02 5.14
N LEU A 126 -17.68 -3.15 5.06
CA LEU A 126 -17.46 -2.31 3.87
C LEU A 126 -17.01 -3.10 2.63
N LYS A 127 -16.21 -4.15 2.81
CA LYS A 127 -15.79 -5.05 1.72
C LYS A 127 -16.85 -6.09 1.34
N ASN A 128 -18.00 -6.12 2.02
CA ASN A 128 -19.11 -7.01 1.68
C ASN A 128 -19.76 -6.59 0.35
N ARG A 129 -20.08 -7.57 -0.52
CA ARG A 129 -20.76 -7.35 -1.80
C ARG A 129 -22.07 -6.57 -1.68
N PHE A 130 -22.87 -6.82 -0.64
CA PHE A 130 -24.12 -6.09 -0.40
C PHE A 130 -23.85 -4.62 -0.07
N THR A 131 -22.89 -4.34 0.80
CA THR A 131 -22.49 -2.97 1.12
C THR A 131 -21.95 -2.25 -0.10
N LEU A 132 -21.10 -2.90 -0.91
CA LEU A 132 -20.60 -2.34 -2.16
C LEU A 132 -21.73 -2.06 -3.17
N MET A 133 -22.76 -2.90 -3.22
CA MET A 133 -23.95 -2.66 -4.04
C MET A 133 -24.71 -1.41 -3.59
N LEU A 134 -24.88 -1.22 -2.28
CA LEU A 134 -25.52 -0.02 -1.72
C LEU A 134 -24.68 1.23 -1.94
N ILE A 135 -23.36 1.13 -1.80
CA ILE A 135 -22.40 2.22 -2.06
C ILE A 135 -22.53 2.71 -3.51
N ASN A 136 -22.80 1.82 -4.49
CA ASN A 136 -23.01 2.23 -5.88
C ASN A 136 -24.25 3.11 -6.10
N LEU A 137 -25.20 3.15 -5.16
CA LEU A 137 -26.37 4.03 -5.21
C LEU A 137 -26.06 5.44 -4.69
N ILE A 138 -24.92 5.62 -4.02
CA ILE A 138 -24.51 6.89 -3.41
C ILE A 138 -23.64 7.65 -4.41
N SER A 139 -23.80 8.98 -4.45
CA SER A 139 -22.94 9.84 -5.28
C SER A 139 -21.44 9.58 -4.96
N PRO A 140 -20.60 9.27 -5.96
CA PRO A 140 -19.18 9.01 -5.75
C PRO A 140 -18.43 10.19 -5.11
N VAL A 141 -18.84 11.41 -5.45
CA VAL A 141 -18.28 12.64 -4.87
C VAL A 141 -18.63 12.74 -3.38
N PHE A 142 -19.83 12.33 -3.01
CA PHE A 142 -20.24 12.30 -1.60
C PHE A 142 -19.48 11.23 -0.81
N LEU A 143 -19.31 10.03 -1.37
CA LEU A 143 -18.50 8.98 -0.76
C LEU A 143 -17.05 9.41 -0.55
N LEU A 144 -16.44 10.06 -1.55
CA LEU A 144 -15.08 10.60 -1.43
C LEU A 144 -14.99 11.66 -0.33
N LYS A 145 -16.01 12.52 -0.18
CA LYS A 145 -16.07 13.49 0.94
C LYS A 145 -16.16 12.77 2.29
N LEU A 146 -17.02 11.76 2.42
CA LEU A 146 -17.15 10.98 3.65
C LEU A 146 -15.86 10.25 4.00
N ALA A 147 -15.20 9.63 3.02
CA ALA A 147 -13.91 8.97 3.20
C ALA A 147 -12.86 9.95 3.71
N ASN A 148 -12.74 11.13 3.08
CA ASN A 148 -11.80 12.16 3.54
C ASN A 148 -12.07 12.63 4.99
N ILE A 149 -13.34 12.74 5.39
CA ILE A 149 -13.71 13.08 6.77
C ILE A 149 -13.31 11.94 7.71
N ALA A 150 -13.64 10.70 7.35
CA ALA A 150 -13.30 9.51 8.13
C ALA A 150 -11.79 9.36 8.32
N SER A 151 -10.99 9.55 7.27
CA SER A 151 -9.52 9.56 7.34
C SER A 151 -8.98 10.60 8.31
N LYS A 152 -9.51 11.84 8.26
CA LYS A 152 -9.11 12.92 9.18
C LYS A 152 -9.45 12.58 10.63
N ILE A 153 -10.64 12.02 10.86
CA ILE A 153 -11.07 11.58 12.20
C ILE A 153 -10.18 10.42 12.67
N SER A 154 -9.89 9.46 11.80
CA SER A 154 -9.02 8.31 12.10
C SER A 154 -7.63 8.79 12.52
N LYS A 155 -6.97 9.65 11.73
CA LYS A 155 -5.67 10.25 12.08
C LYS A 155 -5.69 10.94 13.45
N LYS A 156 -6.78 11.63 13.79
CA LYS A 156 -6.93 12.30 15.10
C LYS A 156 -7.21 11.34 16.27
N ASN A 157 -7.96 10.26 16.00
CA ASN A 157 -8.43 9.32 17.01
C ASN A 157 -7.55 8.08 17.16
N LEU A 158 -6.62 7.84 16.24
CA LEU A 158 -5.59 6.80 16.33
C LEU A 158 -4.76 7.06 17.58
N LYS A 159 -5.20 6.45 18.68
CA LYS A 159 -4.49 6.53 19.95
C LYS A 159 -3.13 5.89 19.75
N ASN A 160 -2.06 6.55 20.20
CA ASN A 160 -0.70 6.01 20.22
C ASN A 160 -0.64 4.55 20.71
N LYS A 161 -1.54 4.15 21.62
CA LYS A 161 -1.65 2.77 22.11
C LYS A 161 -2.11 1.76 21.04
N THR A 162 -3.08 2.11 20.19
CA THR A 162 -3.56 1.22 19.13
C THR A 162 -2.50 1.05 18.05
N LEU A 163 -1.90 2.15 17.57
CA LEU A 163 -0.81 2.11 16.60
C LEU A 163 0.37 1.26 17.08
N ARG A 164 0.86 1.50 18.31
CA ARG A 164 1.94 0.69 18.90
C ARG A 164 1.59 -0.80 19.01
N ARG A 165 0.32 -1.11 19.24
CA ARG A 165 -0.17 -2.49 19.32
C ARG A 165 -0.20 -3.15 17.95
N THR A 166 -0.62 -2.42 16.92
CA THR A 166 -0.60 -2.89 15.52
C THR A 166 0.84 -3.08 15.05
N ASP A 167 1.75 -2.15 15.31
CA ASP A 167 3.18 -2.30 15.03
C ASP A 167 3.77 -3.57 15.68
N ALA A 168 3.44 -3.81 16.95
CA ALA A 168 3.90 -5.02 17.66
C ALA A 168 3.31 -6.30 17.04
N ALA A 169 2.06 -6.28 16.60
CA ALA A 169 1.42 -7.41 15.93
C ALA A 169 2.05 -7.70 14.55
N LEU A 170 2.40 -6.65 13.78
CA LEU A 170 3.13 -6.77 12.52
C LEU A 170 4.50 -7.41 12.74
N GLU A 171 5.26 -6.92 13.73
CA GLU A 171 6.57 -7.48 14.04
C GLU A 171 6.47 -8.94 14.50
N GLU A 172 5.54 -9.29 15.39
CA GLU A 172 5.30 -10.67 15.84
C GLU A 172 4.96 -11.59 14.66
N PHE A 173 4.13 -11.12 13.73
CA PHE A 173 3.78 -11.87 12.54
C PHE A 173 4.98 -12.06 11.60
N ALA A 174 5.79 -11.02 11.40
CA ALA A 174 7.04 -11.10 10.64
C ALA A 174 8.03 -12.09 11.27
N GLN A 175 8.19 -12.09 12.59
CA GLN A 175 9.02 -13.06 13.31
C GLN A 175 8.59 -14.50 13.01
N ASN A 176 7.29 -14.77 12.99
CA ASN A 176 6.75 -16.09 12.69
C ASN A 176 6.97 -16.51 11.23
N LEU A 177 6.87 -15.59 10.28
CA LEU A 177 7.18 -15.85 8.89
C LEU A 177 8.67 -16.10 8.68
N ILE A 178 9.54 -15.30 9.27
CA ILE A 178 10.99 -15.49 9.15
C ILE A 178 11.41 -16.86 9.72
N LYS A 179 10.80 -17.30 10.82
CA LYS A 179 10.99 -18.67 11.35
C LYS A 179 10.56 -19.78 10.36
N LYS A 180 9.63 -19.49 9.45
CA LYS A 180 9.19 -20.40 8.37
C LYS A 180 10.10 -20.34 7.13
N GLY A 181 11.17 -19.55 7.15
CA GLY A 181 12.18 -19.52 6.08
C GLY A 181 12.05 -18.35 5.11
N PHE A 182 11.24 -17.33 5.41
CA PHE A 182 11.23 -16.10 4.62
C PHE A 182 12.47 -15.24 4.92
N ASP A 183 13.17 -14.80 3.88
CA ASP A 183 14.32 -13.90 4.00
C ASP A 183 13.87 -12.46 4.29
N PHE A 184 12.78 -12.03 3.65
CA PHE A 184 12.24 -10.67 3.76
C PHE A 184 10.74 -10.70 3.99
N VAL A 185 10.26 -9.91 4.94
CA VAL A 185 8.83 -9.71 5.22
C VAL A 185 8.54 -8.22 5.17
N LEU A 186 7.70 -7.79 4.23
CA LEU A 186 7.37 -6.39 3.97
C LEU A 186 5.89 -6.12 4.29
N PHE A 187 5.65 -5.14 5.15
CA PHE A 187 4.35 -4.58 5.51
C PHE A 187 4.29 -3.07 5.30
N ALA A 188 3.10 -2.51 5.50
CA ALA A 188 2.74 -1.11 5.31
C ALA A 188 1.74 -0.70 6.42
N HIS A 189 0.75 0.15 6.12
CA HIS A 189 -0.46 0.42 6.90
C HIS A 189 -0.27 1.29 8.16
N THR A 190 0.78 1.09 8.95
CA THR A 190 0.96 1.87 10.20
C THR A 190 1.66 3.20 10.00
N HIS A 191 2.07 3.53 8.76
CA HIS A 191 2.85 4.73 8.41
C HIS A 191 4.17 4.86 9.19
N ASN A 192 4.63 3.78 9.82
CA ASN A 192 5.82 3.80 10.67
C ASN A 192 6.98 3.07 9.95
N PRO A 193 7.89 3.79 9.27
CA PRO A 193 8.99 3.18 8.54
C PRO A 193 9.94 2.45 9.48
N VAL A 194 10.07 1.13 9.29
CA VAL A 194 10.92 0.26 10.12
C VAL A 194 11.72 -0.67 9.22
N LEU A 195 13.00 -0.84 9.51
CA LEU A 195 13.83 -1.89 8.93
C LEU A 195 14.57 -2.57 10.08
N LYS A 196 14.27 -3.85 10.30
CA LYS A 196 14.75 -4.59 11.47
C LYS A 196 15.21 -5.99 11.08
N GLN A 197 16.47 -6.31 11.42
CA GLN A 197 16.96 -7.68 11.37
C GLN A 197 16.25 -8.50 12.47
N ILE A 198 15.70 -9.64 12.10
CA ILE A 198 15.05 -10.58 13.01
C ILE A 198 15.62 -11.96 12.69
N ASN A 199 16.44 -12.52 13.60
CA ASN A 199 17.17 -13.77 13.36
C ASN A 199 17.94 -13.69 12.02
N ASN A 200 17.60 -14.55 11.06
CA ASN A 200 18.24 -14.65 9.75
C ASN A 200 17.49 -13.90 8.64
N GLY A 201 16.37 -13.24 8.95
CA GLY A 201 15.57 -12.48 7.98
C GLY A 201 15.42 -11.01 8.35
N ILE A 202 14.79 -10.24 7.46
CA ILE A 202 14.56 -8.81 7.65
C ILE A 202 13.07 -8.51 7.60
N TYR A 203 12.58 -7.87 8.66
CA TYR A 203 11.26 -7.25 8.68
C TYR A 203 11.38 -5.80 8.22
N VAL A 204 10.49 -5.40 7.31
CA VAL A 204 10.36 -4.03 6.85
C VAL A 204 8.91 -3.58 6.95
N ASN A 205 8.70 -2.41 7.55
CA ASN A 205 7.51 -1.62 7.33
C ASN A 205 7.90 -0.45 6.42
N ILE A 206 7.26 -0.33 5.27
CA ILE A 206 7.63 0.62 4.21
C ILE A 206 7.46 2.08 4.68
N GLY A 207 6.56 2.33 5.62
CA GLY A 207 6.16 3.67 6.03
C GLY A 207 5.11 4.23 5.09
N ASP A 208 5.29 5.46 4.62
CA ASP A 208 4.31 6.15 3.79
C ASP A 208 4.94 7.21 2.90
N PHE A 209 4.23 7.59 1.84
CA PHE A 209 4.61 8.68 0.94
C PHE A 209 3.76 9.94 1.14
N CYS A 210 3.43 10.30 2.40
CA CYS A 210 2.68 11.52 2.69
C CYS A 210 3.25 12.37 3.83
N GLU A 211 3.83 11.74 4.86
CA GLU A 211 4.41 12.34 6.05
C GLU A 211 5.91 12.00 6.12
N ASN A 212 6.26 10.73 5.88
CA ASN A 212 7.65 10.26 5.96
C ASN A 212 8.40 10.30 4.63
N PHE A 213 7.68 10.34 3.51
CA PHE A 213 8.21 10.27 2.14
C PHE A 213 9.16 9.08 1.93
N THR A 214 8.81 7.93 2.52
CA THR A 214 9.64 6.73 2.49
C THR A 214 9.28 5.80 1.35
N TYR A 215 10.29 5.09 0.87
CA TYR A 215 10.15 3.96 -0.04
C TYR A 215 11.24 2.94 0.26
N VAL A 216 11.05 1.71 -0.18
CA VAL A 216 12.02 0.64 0.02
C VAL A 216 12.57 0.20 -1.32
N GLU A 217 13.89 0.03 -1.38
CA GLU A 217 14.57 -0.54 -2.54
C GLU A 217 15.23 -1.86 -2.17
N PHE A 218 15.21 -2.80 -3.10
CA PHE A 218 16.02 -4.00 -3.05
C PHE A 218 16.94 -4.04 -4.26
N ASP A 219 18.24 -4.12 -4.01
CA ASP A 219 19.30 -4.38 -4.98
C ASP A 219 20.39 -5.18 -4.28
N LYS A 220 20.23 -6.52 -4.26
CA LYS A 220 20.97 -7.51 -3.44
C LYS A 220 20.83 -7.33 -1.92
N THR A 221 20.60 -6.10 -1.47
CA THR A 221 20.34 -5.67 -0.09
C THR A 221 19.06 -4.84 -0.07
N ILE A 222 18.32 -4.92 1.04
CA ILE A 222 17.11 -4.11 1.24
C ILE A 222 17.47 -2.84 2.00
N LYS A 223 16.95 -1.69 1.56
CA LYS A 223 17.16 -0.39 2.20
C LYS A 223 15.88 0.42 2.19
N ILE A 224 15.62 1.11 3.29
CA ILE A 224 14.61 2.16 3.32
C ILE A 224 15.27 3.49 2.94
N ARG A 225 14.62 4.23 2.05
CA ARG A 225 15.05 5.53 1.54
C ARG A 225 13.99 6.57 1.87
N ARG A 226 14.41 7.81 1.95
CA ARG A 226 13.52 8.98 2.07
C ARG A 226 13.70 9.84 0.83
N TYR A 227 12.60 10.24 0.23
CA TYR A 227 12.59 11.26 -0.79
C TYR A 227 12.65 12.63 -0.10
N GLN A 228 13.61 13.45 -0.51
CA GLN A 228 13.67 14.87 -0.15
C GLN A 228 13.47 15.64 -1.43
N SER A 229 12.37 16.38 -1.52
CA SER A 229 12.16 17.30 -2.62
C SER A 229 13.16 18.45 -2.51
N GLU A 230 13.84 18.78 -3.61
CA GLU A 230 14.87 19.83 -3.69
C GLU A 230 14.35 21.25 -3.38
N ASN A 231 13.07 21.40 -3.04
CA ASN A 231 12.41 22.67 -2.71
C ASN A 231 11.95 22.78 -1.24
N SER A 232 12.70 22.19 -0.30
CA SER A 232 12.46 22.34 1.15
C SER A 232 13.33 23.42 1.77
#